data_AF-A0A9E4R3B0-F1
#
_entry.id   AF-A0A9E4R3B0-F1
#
_cell.length_a   1.000
_cell.length_b   1.000
_cell.length_c   1.000
_cell.angle_alpha   90.00
_cell.angle_beta   90.00
_cell.angle_gamma   90.00
#
_symmetry.space_group_name_H-M   'P 1'
#
loop_
_entity.id
_entity.type
_entity.pdbx_description
1 polymer ?
#
loop_
_entity_poly.entity_id
_entity_poly.type
_entity_poly.pdbx_seq_one_letter_code
_entity_poly.pdbx_strand_id
1 'polypeptide(L)'
;MVCVQGIPSIVHYGAVFQPFELEVKMNTEVEEILKGSYDLHVHAAPDTEERRVDALEAARFAYEAELGGFVLKSHQYPTAPLTYALNRMYPGLKVYGAIVLNKSVGGVNPDAVEVAAGLGAKVVWMPTKDADYWLRNLKRGPGITVFSGDGRLTPETLKVVEIVAKNDMVLASGH
;
A
#
# COMPACT_ATOMS: atom_id res chain seq x y z
N MET A 1 -0.90 -11.67 12.72
CA MET A 1 -0.93 -10.50 11.82
C MET A 1 -0.53 -9.30 12.66
N VAL A 2 0.76 -8.95 12.65
CA VAL A 2 1.28 -7.80 13.39
C VAL A 2 1.42 -6.67 12.37
N CYS A 3 0.60 -5.63 12.51
CA CYS A 3 0.75 -4.40 11.74
C CYS A 3 1.92 -3.63 12.35
N VAL A 4 3.09 -3.64 11.71
CA VAL A 4 4.28 -2.96 12.21
C VAL A 4 4.27 -1.52 11.69
N GLN A 5 3.35 -0.70 12.19
CA GLN A 5 3.46 0.76 12.07
C GLN A 5 4.56 1.34 13.01
N GLY A 6 5.60 0.56 13.31
CA GLY A 6 6.50 0.77 14.44
C GLY A 6 7.97 0.93 14.08
N ILE A 7 8.31 1.37 12.86
CA ILE A 7 9.69 1.75 12.56
C ILE A 7 9.92 3.17 13.10
N PRO A 8 10.78 3.37 14.11
CA PRO A 8 11.01 4.70 14.68
C PRO A 8 11.76 5.58 13.67
N SER A 9 11.15 6.70 13.28
CA SER A 9 11.80 7.78 12.53
C SER A 9 12.64 8.64 13.48
N ILE A 10 13.94 8.76 13.21
CA ILE A 10 14.83 9.70 13.91
C ILE A 10 14.47 11.12 13.44
N VAL A 11 13.78 11.89 14.28
CA VAL A 11 13.46 13.29 14.04
C VAL A 11 14.68 14.15 14.42
N HIS A 12 15.26 14.87 13.46
CA HIS A 12 16.36 15.81 13.69
C HIS A 12 15.80 17.16 14.19
N TYR A 13 15.95 17.44 15.49
CA TYR A 13 15.91 18.81 16.03
C TYR A 13 17.22 19.09 16.76
N GLY A 14 17.93 20.13 16.31
CA GLY A 14 19.17 20.58 16.93
C GLY A 14 18.92 21.26 18.27
N ALA A 15 19.39 20.65 19.36
CA ALA A 15 19.89 21.30 20.56
C ALA A 15 20.50 20.26 21.53
N VAL A 16 21.79 20.42 21.83
CA VAL A 16 22.55 19.94 23.00
C VAL A 16 22.61 18.41 23.23
N PHE A 17 23.83 17.89 23.05
CA PHE A 17 24.29 16.53 23.37
C PHE A 17 23.98 16.12 24.83
N GLN A 18 23.08 15.15 24.98
CA GLN A 18 23.29 13.98 25.84
C GLN A 18 22.84 12.75 25.03
N PRO A 19 23.70 11.72 24.82
CA PRO A 19 23.29 10.51 24.14
C PRO A 19 22.39 9.71 25.09
N PHE A 20 21.09 9.97 25.03
CA PHE A 20 20.10 9.03 25.53
C PHE A 20 19.79 8.08 24.38
N GLU A 21 20.66 7.10 24.17
CA GLU A 21 20.35 5.92 23.36
C GLU A 21 19.21 5.18 24.08
N LEU A 22 17.97 5.53 23.74
CA LEU A 22 16.87 4.59 23.88
C LEU A 22 17.05 3.54 22.78
N GLU A 23 18.01 2.65 23.00
CA GLU A 23 18.04 1.37 22.32
C GLU A 23 16.80 0.61 22.79
N VAL A 24 15.68 0.82 22.11
CA VAL A 24 14.50 -0.04 22.26
C VAL A 24 14.93 -1.38 21.68
N LYS A 25 15.51 -2.23 22.53
CA LYS A 25 15.83 -3.62 22.17
C LYS A 25 14.53 -4.29 21.78
N MET A 26 14.37 -4.47 20.48
CA MET A 26 13.38 -5.37 19.91
C MET A 26 13.56 -6.73 20.59
N ASN A 27 12.46 -7.31 21.08
CA ASN A 27 12.49 -8.65 21.64
C ASN A 27 13.00 -9.60 20.54
N THR A 28 14.01 -10.43 20.83
CA THR A 28 14.61 -11.37 19.88
C THR A 28 13.56 -12.28 19.22
N GLU A 29 12.51 -12.65 19.95
CA GLU A 29 11.37 -13.40 19.39
C GLU A 29 10.65 -12.62 18.27
N VAL A 30 10.51 -11.31 18.42
CA VAL A 30 9.87 -10.45 17.42
C VAL A 30 10.78 -10.28 16.21
N GLU A 31 12.10 -10.16 16.40
CA GLU A 31 13.05 -10.12 15.29
C GLU A 31 12.96 -11.39 14.44
N GLU A 32 12.96 -12.57 15.07
CA GLU A 32 12.83 -13.84 14.37
C GLU A 32 11.50 -13.97 13.60
N ILE A 33 10.39 -13.47 14.16
CA ILE A 33 9.09 -13.45 13.49
C ILE A 33 9.09 -12.53 12.26
N LEU A 34 9.81 -11.41 12.31
CA LEU A 34 9.86 -10.46 11.19
C LEU A 34 10.64 -11.00 10.00
N LYS A 35 11.68 -11.82 10.24
CA LYS A 35 12.48 -12.38 9.15
C LYS A 35 11.61 -13.21 8.20
N GLY A 36 11.67 -12.88 6.92
CA GLY A 36 10.89 -13.52 5.87
C GLY A 36 9.38 -13.18 5.88
N SER A 37 8.91 -12.38 6.82
CA SER A 37 7.50 -11.95 6.89
C SER A 37 7.16 -10.93 5.80
N TYR A 38 5.85 -10.72 5.57
CA TYR A 38 5.34 -9.74 4.61
C TYR A 38 4.39 -8.76 5.27
N ASP A 39 4.58 -7.47 5.01
CA ASP A 39 3.58 -6.43 5.30
C ASP A 39 2.73 -6.16 4.04
N LEU A 40 1.44 -6.49 4.10
CA LEU A 40 0.56 -6.40 2.93
C LEU A 40 0.02 -4.99 2.68
N HIS A 41 0.41 -4.00 3.47
CA HIS A 41 -0.19 -2.68 3.39
C HIS A 41 0.70 -1.57 3.96
N VAL A 42 1.67 -1.15 3.16
CA VAL A 42 2.59 -0.05 3.51
C VAL A 42 2.23 1.22 2.74
N HIS A 43 2.18 2.35 3.46
CA HIS A 43 2.08 3.68 2.90
C HIS A 43 3.40 4.44 3.09
N ALA A 44 3.96 4.97 2.00
CA ALA A 44 5.23 5.70 2.03
C ALA A 44 5.18 6.92 1.09
N ALA A 45 6.02 7.91 1.33
CA ALA A 45 6.16 9.07 0.45
C ALA A 45 6.81 8.66 -0.90
N PRO A 46 6.54 9.37 -2.01
CA PRO A 46 5.67 10.55 -2.11
C PRO A 46 4.17 10.21 -1.97
N ASP A 47 3.44 11.04 -1.25
CA ASP A 47 1.98 10.98 -1.11
C ASP A 47 1.44 12.39 -0.86
N THR A 48 0.14 12.58 -1.08
CA THR A 48 -0.63 13.78 -0.73
C THR A 48 -0.79 13.97 0.78
N GLU A 49 -0.56 12.92 1.56
CA GLU A 49 -0.53 12.98 3.02
C GLU A 49 0.90 12.83 3.49
N GLU A 50 1.23 13.50 4.59
CA GLU A 50 2.51 13.33 5.24
C GLU A 50 2.71 11.85 5.62
N ARG A 51 3.85 11.28 5.23
CA ARG A 51 4.24 9.91 5.54
C ARG A 51 5.46 9.95 6.44
N ARG A 52 5.56 8.97 7.34
CA ARG A 52 6.67 8.86 8.30
C ARG A 52 8.01 8.57 7.61
N VAL A 53 7.95 7.91 6.47
CA VAL A 53 9.09 7.48 5.67
C VAL A 53 8.75 7.58 4.19
N ASP A 54 9.76 7.77 3.35
CA ASP A 54 9.63 7.61 1.90
C ASP A 54 9.77 6.15 1.46
N ALA A 55 9.46 5.87 0.19
CA ALA A 55 9.47 4.51 -0.34
C ALA A 55 10.88 3.87 -0.40
N LEU A 56 11.93 4.68 -0.53
CA LEU A 56 13.32 4.20 -0.47
C LEU A 56 13.69 3.84 0.96
N GLU A 57 13.34 4.69 1.92
CA GLU A 57 13.53 4.42 3.35
C GLU A 57 12.75 3.18 3.79
N ALA A 58 11.49 3.05 3.41
CA ALA A 58 10.67 1.88 3.71
C ALA A 58 11.31 0.58 3.16
N ALA A 59 11.80 0.61 1.92
CA ALA A 59 12.48 -0.54 1.32
C ALA A 59 13.80 -0.86 2.03
N ARG A 60 14.59 0.18 2.38
CA ARG A 60 15.83 0.01 3.13
C ARG A 60 15.58 -0.63 4.49
N PHE A 61 14.62 -0.13 5.26
CA PHE A 61 14.28 -0.69 6.57
C PHE A 61 13.77 -2.13 6.46
N ALA A 62 12.94 -2.43 5.46
CA ALA A 62 12.45 -3.78 5.25
C ALA A 62 13.57 -4.75 4.88
N TYR A 63 14.55 -4.29 4.09
CA TYR A 63 15.72 -5.07 3.73
C TYR A 63 16.64 -5.33 4.93
N GLU A 64 16.94 -4.29 5.72
CA GLU A 64 17.78 -4.38 6.93
C GLU A 64 17.15 -5.28 8.01
N ALA A 65 15.81 -5.29 8.12
CA ALA A 65 15.07 -6.16 9.03
C ALA A 65 14.80 -7.57 8.46
N GLU A 66 15.39 -7.92 7.31
CA GLU A 66 15.28 -9.22 6.67
C GLU A 66 13.83 -9.65 6.36
N LEU A 67 12.92 -8.69 6.10
CA LEU A 67 11.57 -9.03 5.65
C LEU A 67 11.62 -9.74 4.29
N GLY A 68 10.64 -10.63 4.07
CA GLY A 68 10.45 -11.27 2.78
C GLY A 68 9.93 -10.29 1.72
N GLY A 69 9.18 -9.28 2.15
CA GLY A 69 8.63 -8.28 1.25
C GLY A 69 7.54 -7.41 1.86
N PHE A 70 6.98 -6.53 1.04
CA PHE A 70 5.80 -5.76 1.42
C PHE A 70 5.03 -5.28 0.19
N VAL A 71 3.79 -4.88 0.39
CA VAL A 71 2.97 -4.26 -0.65
C VAL A 71 2.95 -2.75 -0.45
N LEU A 72 3.48 -2.01 -1.42
CA LEU A 72 3.48 -0.56 -1.41
C LEU A 72 2.16 -0.04 -1.96
N LYS A 73 1.37 0.65 -1.15
CA LYS A 73 0.07 1.19 -1.51
C LYS A 73 0.09 2.72 -1.51
N SER A 74 -0.49 3.31 -2.56
CA SER A 74 -0.84 4.74 -2.61
C SER A 74 -2.32 4.90 -2.87
N HIS A 75 -2.95 5.89 -2.22
CA HIS A 75 -4.33 6.26 -2.52
C HIS A 75 -4.49 6.99 -3.85
N GLN A 76 -3.37 7.47 -4.42
CA GLN A 76 -3.36 8.50 -5.45
C GLN A 76 -2.90 7.98 -6.81
N TYR A 77 -1.96 7.03 -6.82
CA TYR A 77 -1.32 6.55 -8.05
C TYR A 77 -1.02 5.04 -7.98
N PRO A 78 -0.90 4.35 -9.14
CA PRO A 78 -0.42 2.98 -9.19
C PRO A 78 1.06 2.89 -8.81
N THR A 79 1.42 2.02 -7.86
CA THR A 79 2.78 1.98 -7.31
C THR A 79 3.72 0.99 -8.03
N ALA A 80 3.20 0.19 -8.97
CA ALA A 80 3.99 -0.81 -9.69
C ALA A 80 5.28 -0.25 -10.36
N PRO A 81 5.27 0.92 -11.01
CA PRO A 81 6.50 1.51 -11.55
C PRO A 81 7.56 1.80 -10.49
N LEU A 82 7.15 2.25 -9.30
CA LEU A 82 8.05 2.53 -8.19
C LEU A 82 8.61 1.23 -7.61
N THR A 83 7.77 0.20 -7.45
CA THR A 83 8.23 -1.10 -6.95
C THR A 83 9.21 -1.78 -7.90
N TYR A 84 9.08 -1.57 -9.23
CA TYR A 84 10.08 -2.05 -10.19
C TYR A 84 11.49 -1.51 -9.89
N ALA A 85 11.61 -0.22 -9.55
CA ALA A 85 12.89 0.37 -9.17
C ALA A 85 13.39 -0.19 -7.82
N LEU A 86 12.51 -0.27 -6.81
CA LEU A 86 12.88 -0.75 -5.47
C LEU A 86 13.39 -2.20 -5.47
N ASN A 87 12.73 -3.11 -6.20
CA ASN A 87 13.18 -4.51 -6.29
C ASN A 87 14.58 -4.64 -6.93
N ARG A 88 14.98 -3.70 -7.80
CA ARG A 88 16.33 -3.68 -8.39
C ARG A 88 17.38 -3.14 -7.42
N MET A 89 16.99 -2.23 -6.53
CA MET A 89 17.89 -1.63 -5.54
C MET A 89 18.15 -2.58 -4.37
N TYR A 90 17.18 -3.44 -4.03
CA TYR A 90 17.25 -4.36 -2.88
C TYR A 90 17.01 -5.82 -3.31
N PRO A 91 18.00 -6.48 -3.97
CA PRO A 91 17.86 -7.87 -4.37
C PRO A 91 17.57 -8.79 -3.18
N GLY A 92 16.48 -9.56 -3.25
CA GLY A 92 16.05 -10.47 -2.17
C GLY A 92 14.82 -9.98 -1.40
N LEU A 93 14.56 -8.68 -1.39
CA LEU A 93 13.32 -8.10 -0.87
C LEU A 93 12.27 -8.05 -1.98
N LYS A 94 11.06 -8.57 -1.73
CA LYS A 94 9.96 -8.54 -2.70
C LYS A 94 9.00 -7.39 -2.43
N VAL A 95 9.15 -6.29 -3.16
CA VAL A 95 8.23 -5.16 -3.07
C VAL A 95 7.15 -5.28 -4.14
N TYR A 96 5.89 -5.36 -3.72
CA TYR A 96 4.76 -5.54 -4.62
C TYR A 96 3.97 -4.26 -4.83
N GLY A 97 3.62 -4.00 -6.09
CA GLY A 97 2.84 -2.84 -6.49
C GLY A 97 1.33 -3.00 -6.31
N ALA A 98 0.66 -1.86 -6.31
CA ALA A 98 -0.73 -1.66 -5.96
C ALA A 98 -1.44 -0.72 -6.93
N ILE A 99 -2.76 -0.88 -7.06
CA ILE A 99 -3.64 0.17 -7.57
C ILE A 99 -4.91 0.29 -6.71
N VAL A 100 -5.27 1.51 -6.31
CA VAL A 100 -6.48 1.80 -5.54
C VAL A 100 -7.46 2.55 -6.43
N LEU A 101 -8.69 2.03 -6.57
CA LEU A 101 -9.72 2.52 -7.49
C LEU A 101 -10.45 3.79 -6.98
N ASN A 102 -9.68 4.78 -6.53
CA ASN A 102 -10.16 6.11 -6.15
C ASN A 102 -10.33 7.02 -7.38
N LYS A 103 -10.90 8.21 -7.19
CA LYS A 103 -11.15 9.17 -8.28
C LYS A 103 -9.87 9.59 -9.00
N SER A 104 -8.73 9.62 -8.30
CA SER A 104 -7.42 10.01 -8.86
C SER A 104 -6.95 9.10 -10.01
N VAL A 105 -7.44 7.85 -10.08
CA VAL A 105 -7.15 6.90 -11.17
C VAL A 105 -8.37 6.66 -12.09
N GLY A 106 -9.42 7.49 -11.95
CA GLY A 106 -10.66 7.37 -12.72
C GLY A 106 -11.75 6.52 -12.06
N GLY A 107 -11.58 6.10 -10.80
CA GLY A 107 -12.53 5.26 -10.07
C GLY A 107 -12.43 3.79 -10.44
N VAL A 108 -13.57 3.09 -10.50
CA VAL A 108 -13.62 1.68 -10.95
C VAL A 108 -13.32 1.63 -12.45
N ASN A 109 -12.04 1.54 -12.79
CA ASN A 109 -11.51 1.63 -14.14
C ASN A 109 -10.78 0.33 -14.53
N PRO A 110 -11.41 -0.58 -15.29
CA PRO A 110 -10.80 -1.83 -15.72
C PRO A 110 -9.53 -1.64 -16.55
N ASP A 111 -9.47 -0.62 -17.41
CA ASP A 111 -8.30 -0.38 -18.27
C ASP A 111 -7.08 0.00 -17.43
N ALA A 112 -7.28 0.81 -16.38
CA ALA A 112 -6.21 1.14 -15.43
C ALA A 112 -5.71 -0.11 -14.67
N VAL A 113 -6.60 -1.05 -14.36
CA VAL A 113 -6.23 -2.31 -13.70
C VAL A 113 -5.45 -3.23 -14.63
N GLU A 114 -5.86 -3.37 -15.89
CA GLU A 114 -5.11 -4.20 -16.88
C GLU A 114 -3.69 -3.64 -17.08
N VAL A 115 -3.55 -2.31 -17.19
CA VAL A 115 -2.22 -1.66 -17.30
C VAL A 115 -1.40 -1.89 -16.02
N ALA A 116 -2.00 -1.71 -14.84
CA ALA A 116 -1.31 -1.96 -13.57
C ALA A 116 -0.84 -3.42 -13.44
N ALA A 117 -1.67 -4.38 -13.86
CA ALA A 117 -1.34 -5.80 -13.89
C ALA A 117 -0.15 -6.07 -14.83
N GLY A 118 -0.17 -5.50 -16.04
CA GLY A 118 0.93 -5.61 -17.00
C GLY A 118 2.25 -4.99 -16.52
N LEU A 119 2.18 -3.98 -15.64
CA LEU A 119 3.34 -3.38 -14.97
C LEU A 119 3.79 -4.15 -13.72
N GLY A 120 3.11 -5.23 -13.35
CA GLY A 120 3.48 -6.10 -12.23
C GLY A 120 2.83 -5.75 -10.88
N ALA A 121 1.76 -4.96 -10.86
CA ALA A 121 0.95 -4.83 -9.64
C ALA A 121 0.42 -6.21 -9.21
N LYS A 122 0.30 -6.42 -7.89
CA LYS A 122 -0.23 -7.67 -7.32
C LYS A 122 -1.48 -7.48 -6.49
N VAL A 123 -1.84 -6.25 -6.17
CA VAL A 123 -3.02 -5.96 -5.36
C VAL A 123 -3.85 -4.84 -5.99
N VAL A 124 -5.16 -5.05 -6.06
CA VAL A 124 -6.17 -4.06 -6.47
C VAL A 124 -7.05 -3.77 -5.28
N TRP A 125 -7.15 -2.51 -4.86
CA TRP A 125 -8.10 -2.08 -3.85
C TRP A 125 -9.32 -1.45 -4.51
N MET A 126 -10.48 -1.85 -4.04
CA MET A 126 -11.73 -1.13 -4.28
C MET A 126 -11.64 0.32 -3.77
N PRO A 127 -12.57 1.21 -4.16
CA PRO A 127 -12.56 2.59 -3.70
C PRO A 127 -12.42 2.67 -2.18
N THR A 128 -11.54 3.55 -1.70
CA THR A 128 -11.28 3.71 -0.27
C THR A 128 -11.73 5.10 0.20
N LYS A 129 -10.94 6.13 -0.11
CA LYS A 129 -11.21 7.51 0.32
C LYS A 129 -12.34 8.14 -0.46
N ASP A 130 -12.58 7.62 -1.67
CA ASP A 130 -13.67 8.04 -2.53
C ASP A 130 -14.85 7.08 -2.50
N ALA A 131 -14.87 6.05 -1.64
CA ALA A 131 -16.00 5.16 -1.51
C ALA A 131 -17.27 5.93 -1.12
N ASP A 132 -18.40 5.59 -1.74
CA ASP A 132 -19.69 6.25 -1.47
C ASP A 132 -20.09 6.17 0.01
N TYR A 133 -19.95 4.98 0.61
CA TYR A 133 -20.20 4.79 2.04
C TYR A 133 -19.33 5.72 2.91
N TRP A 134 -18.04 5.83 2.59
CA TRP A 134 -17.11 6.66 3.35
C TRP A 134 -17.44 8.15 3.21
N LEU A 135 -17.66 8.64 1.99
CA LEU A 135 -17.95 10.05 1.75
C LEU A 135 -19.30 10.48 2.32
N ARG A 136 -20.31 9.61 2.29
CA ARG A 136 -21.61 9.87 2.95
C ARG A 136 -21.46 9.98 4.46
N ASN A 137 -20.70 9.09 5.10
CA ASN A 137 -20.42 9.16 6.53
C ASN A 137 -19.68 10.43 6.93
N LEU A 138 -18.81 10.94 6.05
CA LEU A 138 -18.13 12.22 6.23
C LEU A 138 -18.99 13.44 5.84
N LYS A 139 -20.23 13.25 5.36
CA LYS A 139 -21.11 14.32 4.84
C LYS A 139 -20.46 15.12 3.71
N ARG A 140 -19.63 14.46 2.88
CA ARG A 140 -18.91 15.05 1.74
C ARG A 140 -19.57 14.77 0.39
N GLY A 141 -20.82 14.31 0.41
CA GLY A 141 -21.60 13.99 -0.80
C GLY A 141 -21.39 12.55 -1.29
N PRO A 142 -21.90 12.23 -2.49
CA PRO A 142 -21.80 10.90 -3.05
C PRO A 142 -20.35 10.55 -3.44
N GLY A 143 -20.04 9.26 -3.37
CA GLY A 143 -18.77 8.70 -3.80
C GLY A 143 -18.94 7.60 -4.85
N ILE A 144 -17.89 6.81 -5.00
CA ILE A 144 -17.83 5.68 -5.92
C ILE A 144 -18.47 4.48 -5.23
N THR A 145 -19.44 3.88 -5.92
CA THR A 145 -20.02 2.59 -5.55
C THR A 145 -19.54 1.52 -6.52
N VAL A 146 -19.36 0.30 -6.00
CA VAL A 146 -19.10 -0.91 -6.80
C VAL A 146 -20.39 -1.65 -7.17
N PHE A 147 -21.54 -1.14 -6.70
CA PHE A 147 -22.86 -1.71 -6.93
C PHE A 147 -23.71 -0.81 -7.84
N SER A 148 -24.47 -1.46 -8.72
CA SER A 148 -25.59 -0.89 -9.45
C SER A 148 -26.80 -0.66 -8.54
N GLY A 149 -27.78 0.13 -9.00
CA GLY A 149 -28.97 0.48 -8.21
C GLY A 149 -29.87 -0.70 -7.81
N ASP A 150 -29.67 -1.87 -8.42
CA ASP A 150 -30.36 -3.12 -8.10
C ASP A 150 -29.59 -4.01 -7.10
N GLY A 151 -28.47 -3.52 -6.56
CA GLY A 151 -27.62 -4.23 -5.59
C GLY A 151 -26.64 -5.22 -6.19
N ARG A 152 -26.56 -5.35 -7.53
CA ARG A 152 -25.54 -6.16 -8.21
C ARG A 152 -24.24 -5.39 -8.39
N LEU A 153 -23.12 -6.08 -8.64
CA LEU A 153 -21.87 -5.41 -9.03
C LEU A 153 -22.04 -4.71 -10.38
N THR A 154 -21.41 -3.54 -10.54
CA THR A 154 -21.42 -2.86 -11.84
C THR A 154 -20.66 -3.67 -12.89
N PRO A 155 -20.95 -3.51 -14.19
CA PRO A 155 -20.19 -4.16 -15.26
C PRO A 155 -18.68 -3.89 -15.19
N GLU A 156 -18.28 -2.68 -14.80
CA GLU A 156 -16.89 -2.29 -14.61
C GLU A 156 -16.25 -3.04 -13.43
N THR A 157 -16.99 -3.20 -12.33
CA THR A 157 -16.49 -3.95 -11.18
C THR A 157 -16.31 -5.43 -11.52
N LEU A 158 -17.25 -6.02 -12.25
CA LEU A 158 -17.12 -7.40 -12.73
C LEU A 158 -15.87 -7.58 -13.62
N LYS A 159 -15.63 -6.66 -14.56
CA LYS A 159 -14.41 -6.66 -15.37
C LYS A 159 -13.15 -6.56 -14.51
N VAL A 160 -13.13 -5.70 -13.48
CA VAL A 160 -11.99 -5.64 -12.54
C VAL A 160 -11.76 -6.99 -11.87
N VAL A 161 -12.81 -7.65 -11.38
CA VAL A 161 -12.70 -8.98 -10.75
C VAL A 161 -12.17 -10.02 -11.73
N GLU A 162 -12.62 -10.00 -12.99
CA GLU A 162 -12.11 -10.87 -14.05
C GLU A 162 -10.63 -10.64 -14.32
N ILE A 163 -10.19 -9.38 -14.41
CA ILE A 163 -8.78 -9.01 -14.62
C ILE A 163 -7.93 -9.48 -13.44
N VAL A 164 -8.41 -9.28 -12.22
CA VAL A 164 -7.73 -9.72 -10.99
C VAL A 164 -7.54 -11.24 -11.00
N ALA A 165 -8.60 -12.00 -11.31
CA ALA A 165 -8.53 -13.45 -11.38
C ALA A 165 -7.60 -13.94 -12.52
N LYS A 166 -7.68 -13.33 -13.70
CA LYS A 166 -6.85 -13.66 -14.87
C LYS A 166 -5.36 -13.45 -14.61
N ASN A 167 -5.00 -12.45 -13.81
CA ASN A 167 -3.60 -12.04 -13.58
C ASN A 167 -3.01 -12.53 -12.24
N ASP A 168 -3.72 -13.41 -11.51
CA ASP A 168 -3.32 -13.91 -10.19
C ASP A 168 -2.97 -12.76 -9.23
N MET A 169 -3.91 -11.83 -9.10
CA MET A 169 -3.81 -10.67 -8.22
C MET A 169 -4.75 -10.84 -7.01
N VAL A 170 -4.47 -10.07 -5.96
CA VAL A 170 -5.31 -9.97 -4.78
C VAL A 170 -6.31 -8.83 -4.94
N LEU A 171 -7.58 -9.09 -4.63
CA LEU A 171 -8.60 -8.05 -4.48
C LEU A 171 -8.77 -7.66 -3.01
N ALA A 172 -8.58 -6.39 -2.70
CA ALA A 172 -8.85 -5.82 -1.39
C ALA A 172 -10.14 -5.01 -1.42
N SER A 173 -11.08 -5.32 -0.52
CA SER A 173 -12.42 -4.72 -0.49
C SER A 173 -12.50 -3.36 0.20
N GLY A 174 -11.40 -2.87 0.79
CA GLY A 174 -11.37 -1.62 1.55
C GLY A 174 -9.96 -1.25 2.02
N HIS A 175 -9.85 -0.12 2.73
CA HIS A 175 -8.59 0.36 3.29
C HIS A 175 -8.14 -0.49 4.47
#